data_AF-A0A7X6Y2B6-F1
#
_entry.id   AF-A0A7X6Y2B6-F1
#
_cell.length_a   1.000
_cell.length_b   1.000
_cell.length_c   1.000
_cell.angle_alpha   90.00
_cell.angle_beta   90.00
_cell.angle_gamma   90.00
#
_symmetry.space_group_name_H-M   'P 1'
#
loop_
_entity.id
_entity.type
_entity.pdbx_description
1 polymer ?
#
loop_
_entity_poly.entity_id
_entity_poly.type
_entity_poly.pdbx_seq_one_letter_code
_entity_poly.pdbx_strand_id
1 'polypeptide(L)'
;ARVFPLKADHGGPDDNCLIYLINIGEKYLLYGHDSGYFLEETWEALETLGNLKLNGVVLDCTHGKNLVLYTELENTGLERHHMGIFSNLEVRERLVRKGLAGKDTIFVITHFSHNHEPFHEDMTRLAEENGFIAAYDGMSIEI
;
A
#
# COMPACT_ATOMS: atom_id res chain seq x y z
N ALA A 1 -8.25 -15.60 -12.37
CA ALA A 1 -7.87 -14.23 -11.98
C ALA A 1 -7.18 -13.54 -13.15
N ARG A 2 -7.32 -12.23 -13.29
CA ARG A 2 -6.45 -11.39 -14.13
C ARG A 2 -5.48 -10.65 -13.22
N VAL A 3 -4.22 -10.56 -13.60
CA VAL A 3 -3.17 -9.90 -12.81
C VAL A 3 -2.51 -8.86 -13.70
N PHE A 4 -2.50 -7.62 -13.23
CA PHE A 4 -1.90 -6.49 -13.92
C PHE A 4 -0.69 -6.02 -13.08
N PRO A 5 0.54 -6.20 -13.59
CA PRO A 5 1.72 -5.69 -12.92
C PRO A 5 1.79 -4.16 -13.08
N LEU A 6 2.09 -3.47 -11.99
CA LEU A 6 2.31 -2.04 -11.95
C LEU A 6 3.69 -1.81 -11.32
N LYS A 7 4.39 -0.76 -11.75
CA LYS A 7 5.74 -0.53 -11.26
C LYS A 7 5.74 -0.15 -9.78
N ALA A 8 6.58 -0.80 -9.00
CA ALA A 8 6.82 -0.44 -7.61
C ALA A 8 7.92 0.61 -7.52
N ASP A 9 7.87 1.44 -6.48
CA ASP A 9 9.05 2.20 -6.07
C ASP A 9 9.90 1.31 -5.15
N HIS A 10 10.68 0.41 -5.72
CA HIS A 10 11.58 -0.48 -5.00
C HIS A 10 12.75 -0.90 -5.89
N GLY A 11 13.88 -1.28 -5.28
CA GLY A 11 15.10 -1.63 -6.01
C GLY A 11 15.82 -0.46 -6.68
N GLY A 12 16.79 -0.79 -7.53
CA GLY A 12 17.54 0.16 -8.35
C GLY A 12 16.89 0.44 -9.72
N PRO A 13 17.48 1.35 -10.53
CA PRO A 13 16.90 1.78 -11.82
C PRO A 13 16.66 0.66 -12.84
N ASP A 14 17.43 -0.43 -12.75
CA ASP A 14 17.37 -1.56 -13.68
C ASP A 14 16.52 -2.73 -13.13
N ASP A 15 16.00 -2.61 -11.90
CA ASP A 15 15.20 -3.65 -11.27
C ASP A 15 13.73 -3.56 -11.74
N ASN A 16 13.13 -4.73 -11.99
CA ASN A 16 11.71 -4.85 -12.31
C ASN A 16 10.90 -5.16 -11.05
N CYS A 17 10.82 -4.19 -10.15
CA CYS A 17 9.99 -4.30 -8.95
C CYS A 17 8.54 -3.93 -9.26
N LEU A 18 7.61 -4.75 -8.76
CA LEU A 18 6.21 -4.70 -9.15
C LEU A 18 5.27 -4.81 -7.96
N ILE A 19 4.21 -4.01 -7.99
CA ILE A 19 2.97 -4.24 -7.25
C ILE A 19 1.92 -4.79 -8.21
N TYR A 20 0.83 -5.34 -7.68
CA TYR A 20 -0.13 -6.05 -8.52
C TYR A 20 -1.56 -5.57 -8.29
N LEU A 21 -2.26 -5.25 -9.37
CA LEU A 21 -3.72 -5.20 -9.36
C LEU A 21 -4.25 -6.58 -9.78
N ILE A 22 -4.98 -7.22 -8.87
CA ILE A 22 -5.54 -8.56 -9.07
C ILE A 22 -7.06 -8.43 -9.19
N ASN A 23 -7.62 -9.03 -10.24
CA ASN A 23 -9.05 -9.07 -10.49
C ASN A 23 -9.57 -10.51 -10.51
N ILE A 24 -10.65 -10.73 -9.77
CA ILE A 24 -11.40 -11.99 -9.76
C ILE A 24 -12.88 -11.66 -9.86
N GLY A 25 -13.49 -11.97 -11.01
CA GLY A 25 -14.88 -11.59 -11.28
C GLY A 25 -15.03 -10.06 -11.25
N GLU A 26 -15.93 -9.57 -10.41
CA GLU A 26 -16.20 -8.14 -10.24
C GLU A 26 -15.30 -7.49 -9.17
N LYS A 27 -14.48 -8.28 -8.47
CA LYS A 27 -13.66 -7.81 -7.35
C LYS A 27 -12.26 -7.44 -7.77
N TYR A 28 -11.73 -6.38 -7.16
CA TYR A 28 -10.37 -5.90 -7.41
C TYR A 28 -9.60 -5.72 -6.10
N LEU A 29 -8.36 -6.22 -6.10
CA LEU A 29 -7.40 -6.13 -5.01
C LEU A 29 -6.15 -5.42 -5.52
N LEU A 30 -5.76 -4.32 -4.87
CA LEU A 30 -4.42 -3.76 -5.04
C LEU A 30 -3.48 -4.39 -4.01
N TYR A 31 -2.50 -5.16 -4.47
CA TYR A 31 -1.48 -5.79 -3.65
C TYR A 31 -0.16 -5.02 -3.79
N GLY A 32 0.03 -4.04 -2.91
CA GLY A 32 1.10 -3.03 -2.92
C GLY A 32 2.14 -3.21 -1.82
N HIS A 33 2.67 -4.42 -1.66
CA HIS A 33 3.80 -4.74 -0.78
C HIS A 33 5.14 -4.41 -1.45
N ASP A 34 6.19 -4.19 -0.65
CA ASP A 34 7.57 -3.97 -1.09
C ASP A 34 7.71 -2.80 -2.06
N SER A 35 7.13 -1.67 -1.66
CA SER A 35 7.17 -0.43 -2.42
C SER A 35 7.19 0.74 -1.45
N GLY A 36 7.90 1.80 -1.83
CA GLY A 36 7.66 3.15 -1.33
C GLY A 36 6.33 3.69 -1.83
N TYR A 37 6.10 4.99 -1.64
CA TYR A 37 4.94 5.67 -2.20
C TYR A 37 4.90 5.47 -3.72
N PHE A 38 3.70 5.19 -4.25
CA PHE A 38 3.60 4.80 -5.66
C PHE A 38 4.06 5.89 -6.61
N LEU A 39 4.79 5.48 -7.64
CA LEU A 39 5.23 6.32 -8.74
C LEU A 39 4.03 6.91 -9.48
N GLU A 40 4.20 8.09 -10.07
CA GLU A 40 3.13 8.74 -10.85
C GLU A 40 2.64 7.87 -12.01
N GLU A 41 3.53 7.14 -12.70
CA GLU A 41 3.14 6.20 -13.76
C GLU A 41 2.22 5.06 -13.25
N THR A 42 2.37 4.67 -11.99
CA THR A 42 1.52 3.67 -11.33
C THR A 42 0.16 4.26 -10.97
N TRP A 43 0.12 5.51 -10.50
CA TRP A 43 -1.13 6.23 -10.29
C TRP A 43 -1.92 6.42 -11.59
N GLU A 44 -1.24 6.88 -12.64
CA GLU A 44 -1.83 7.04 -13.97
C GLU A 44 -2.40 5.72 -14.49
N ALA A 45 -1.63 4.62 -14.37
CA ALA A 45 -2.10 3.30 -14.78
C ALA A 45 -3.38 2.88 -14.02
N LEU A 46 -3.45 3.09 -12.70
CA LEU A 46 -4.66 2.80 -11.91
C LEU A 46 -5.88 3.60 -12.37
N GLU A 47 -5.68 4.86 -12.77
CA GLU A 47 -6.73 5.76 -13.24
C GLU A 47 -7.25 5.40 -14.64
N THR A 48 -6.39 4.86 -15.51
CA THR A 48 -6.79 4.47 -16.88
C THR A 48 -7.77 3.29 -16.91
N LEU A 49 -7.87 2.50 -15.84
CA LEU A 49 -8.70 1.30 -15.74
C LEU A 49 -10.18 1.62 -15.44
N GLY A 50 -10.71 2.70 -16.03
CA GLY A 50 -12.01 3.34 -15.75
C GLY A 50 -13.14 2.49 -15.17
N ASN A 51 -13.90 3.07 -14.23
CA ASN A 51 -14.91 2.43 -13.38
C ASN A 51 -14.38 1.38 -12.39
N LEU A 52 -13.07 1.28 -12.23
CA LEU A 52 -12.44 0.48 -11.17
C LEU A 52 -12.84 0.99 -9.78
N LYS A 53 -13.32 0.08 -8.93
CA LYS A 53 -13.45 0.28 -7.48
C LYS A 53 -12.71 -0.85 -6.79
N LEU A 54 -11.73 -0.50 -5.97
CA LEU A 54 -10.96 -1.45 -5.18
C LEU A 54 -11.81 -1.97 -4.03
N ASN A 55 -11.89 -3.29 -3.89
CA ASN A 55 -12.52 -3.96 -2.76
C ASN A 55 -11.52 -4.17 -1.62
N GLY A 56 -10.27 -4.43 -1.98
CA GLY A 56 -9.17 -4.58 -1.04
C GLY A 56 -7.94 -3.83 -1.50
N VAL A 57 -7.18 -3.33 -0.52
CA VAL A 57 -5.85 -2.75 -0.70
C VAL A 57 -4.95 -3.30 0.39
N VAL A 58 -3.83 -3.91 -0.01
CA VAL A 58 -2.78 -4.36 0.90
C VAL A 58 -1.56 -3.49 0.64
N LEU A 59 -1.00 -2.88 1.69
CA LEU A 59 0.14 -1.98 1.58
C LEU A 59 1.33 -2.47 2.38
N ASP A 60 2.51 -2.19 1.85
CA ASP A 60 3.76 -2.22 2.60
C ASP A 60 3.69 -1.30 3.83
N CYS A 61 4.16 -1.78 4.97
CA CYS A 61 4.32 -0.98 6.19
C CYS A 61 5.60 -1.39 6.93
N THR A 62 6.68 -1.64 6.18
CA THR A 62 7.98 -2.06 6.68
C THR A 62 8.52 -1.14 7.77
N HIS A 63 8.33 0.17 7.62
CA HIS A 63 8.81 1.18 8.56
C HIS A 63 7.90 1.36 9.79
N GLY A 64 6.70 0.75 9.79
CA GLY A 64 5.74 0.84 10.88
C GLY A 64 5.37 2.29 11.20
N LYS A 65 5.63 2.71 12.45
CA LYS A 65 5.40 4.09 12.93
C LYS A 65 6.56 5.05 12.65
N ASN A 66 7.70 4.56 12.15
CA ASN A 66 8.87 5.39 11.90
C ASN A 66 8.74 6.02 10.53
N LEU A 67 8.98 7.33 10.44
CA LEU A 67 9.05 8.03 9.17
C LEU A 67 10.49 7.98 8.66
N VAL A 68 10.71 7.27 7.55
CA VAL A 68 12.05 7.12 6.95
C VAL A 68 12.12 7.88 5.64
N LEU A 69 12.66 9.10 5.70
CA LEU A 69 12.81 9.96 4.53
C LEU A 69 14.23 9.87 3.97
N TYR A 70 14.32 9.74 2.66
CA TYR A 70 15.57 9.87 1.92
C TYR A 70 15.76 11.34 1.54
N THR A 71 17.02 11.81 1.54
CA THR A 71 17.39 13.22 1.39
C THR A 71 16.80 13.91 0.15
N GLU A 72 16.50 13.15 -0.91
CA GLU A 72 15.93 13.67 -2.16
C GLU A 72 14.43 14.00 -2.05
N LEU A 73 13.75 13.52 -1.01
CA LEU A 73 12.29 13.60 -0.84
C LEU A 73 11.86 14.02 0.57
N GLU A 74 12.76 14.52 1.41
CA GLU A 74 12.41 15.07 2.73
C GLU A 74 11.27 16.09 2.65
N ASN A 75 11.24 16.89 1.58
CA ASN A 75 10.24 17.93 1.37
C ASN A 75 8.84 17.39 1.02
N THR A 76 8.71 16.14 0.57
CA THR A 76 7.41 15.54 0.22
C THR A 76 6.80 14.79 1.40
N GLY A 77 7.62 14.35 2.36
CA GLY A 77 7.18 13.49 3.45
C GLY A 77 6.82 12.06 3.00
N LEU A 78 7.15 11.69 1.76
CA LEU A 78 6.82 10.39 1.18
C LEU A 78 8.03 9.47 1.15
N GLU A 79 7.83 8.23 1.57
CA GLU A 79 8.91 7.26 1.75
C GLU A 79 9.23 6.54 0.44
N ARG A 80 10.50 6.13 0.30
CA ARG A 80 11.01 5.36 -0.85
C ARG A 80 11.33 3.93 -0.46
N HIS A 81 11.26 3.02 -1.43
CA HIS A 81 11.56 1.59 -1.31
C HIS A 81 10.61 0.79 -0.41
N HIS A 82 10.25 1.33 0.74
CA HIS A 82 9.26 0.79 1.65
C HIS A 82 8.44 1.92 2.28
N MET A 83 7.27 1.57 2.81
CA MET A 83 6.38 2.52 3.47
C MET A 83 6.27 2.24 4.97
N GLY A 84 5.85 3.26 5.70
CA GLY A 84 5.22 3.17 7.01
C GLY A 84 3.80 3.75 6.97
N ILE A 85 3.22 3.90 8.15
CA ILE A 85 1.82 4.32 8.30
C ILE A 85 1.51 5.68 7.66
N PHE A 86 2.47 6.61 7.65
CA PHE A 86 2.29 7.95 7.09
C PHE A 86 2.09 7.91 5.57
N SER A 87 2.95 7.18 4.85
CA SER A 87 2.78 6.98 3.41
C SER A 87 1.52 6.17 3.09
N ASN A 88 1.14 5.21 3.95
CA ASN A 88 -0.09 4.44 3.77
C ASN A 88 -1.35 5.31 3.85
N LEU A 89 -1.39 6.27 4.78
CA LEU A 89 -2.47 7.25 4.87
C LEU A 89 -2.60 8.06 3.59
N GLU A 90 -1.49 8.57 3.05
CA GLU A 90 -1.47 9.33 1.79
C GLU A 90 -1.92 8.49 0.58
N VAL A 91 -1.51 7.22 0.52
CA VAL A 91 -1.98 6.28 -0.53
C VAL A 91 -3.49 6.11 -0.44
N ARG A 92 -4.03 5.83 0.75
CA ARG A 92 -5.47 5.69 0.96
C ARG A 92 -6.21 6.97 0.57
N GLU A 93 -5.75 8.12 1.03
CA GLU A 93 -6.38 9.41 0.72
C GLU A 93 -6.38 9.68 -0.78
N ARG A 94 -5.27 9.45 -1.48
CA ARG A 94 -5.20 9.63 -2.93
C ARG A 94 -6.13 8.66 -3.67
N LEU A 95 -6.21 7.40 -3.25
CA LEU A 95 -7.18 6.43 -3.80
C LEU A 95 -8.62 6.90 -3.61
N VAL A 96 -8.98 7.41 -2.43
CA VAL A 96 -10.33 7.94 -2.14
C VAL A 96 -10.60 9.20 -2.95
N ARG A 97 -9.66 10.16 -3.01
CA ARG A 97 -9.79 11.41 -3.79
C ARG A 97 -10.00 11.13 -5.29
N LYS A 98 -9.33 10.11 -5.82
CA LYS A 98 -9.48 9.66 -7.22
C LYS A 98 -10.69 8.77 -7.44
N GLY A 99 -11.47 8.47 -6.40
CA GLY A 99 -12.63 7.62 -6.48
C GLY A 99 -12.29 6.16 -6.80
N LEU A 100 -11.07 5.70 -6.57
CA LEU A 100 -10.66 4.30 -6.75
C LEU A 100 -11.00 3.45 -5.52
N ALA A 101 -11.08 4.07 -4.34
CA ALA A 101 -11.50 3.44 -3.09
C ALA A 101 -12.62 4.23 -2.42
N GLY A 102 -13.29 3.62 -1.44
CA GLY A 102 -14.34 4.26 -0.65
C GLY A 102 -14.59 3.54 0.66
N LYS A 103 -15.75 3.82 1.27
CA LYS A 103 -16.16 3.25 2.56
C LYS A 103 -16.21 1.71 2.60
N ASP A 104 -16.40 1.09 1.45
CA ASP A 104 -16.53 -0.37 1.30
C ASP A 104 -15.19 -1.03 0.91
N THR A 105 -14.11 -0.25 0.79
CA THR A 105 -12.76 -0.75 0.51
C THR A 105 -12.08 -1.15 1.81
N ILE A 106 -11.61 -2.40 1.88
CA ILE A 106 -10.82 -2.90 3.01
C ILE A 106 -9.35 -2.54 2.80
N PHE A 107 -8.74 -1.90 3.80
CA PHE A 107 -7.33 -1.53 3.79
C PHE A 107 -6.55 -2.34 4.81
N VAL A 108 -5.49 -3.00 4.35
CA VAL A 108 -4.62 -3.88 5.15
C VAL A 108 -3.20 -3.37 5.04
N ILE A 109 -2.48 -3.35 6.16
CA ILE A 109 -1.03 -3.09 6.20
C ILE A 109 -0.30 -4.36 6.62
N THR A 110 0.87 -4.61 6.03
CA THR A 110 1.68 -5.81 6.29
C THR A 110 3.17 -5.54 6.04
N HIS A 111 3.97 -6.60 5.98
CA HIS A 111 5.42 -6.56 5.72
C HIS A 111 6.21 -5.82 6.80
N PHE A 112 5.81 -5.99 8.05
CA PHE A 112 6.46 -5.29 9.16
C PHE A 112 7.88 -5.80 9.41
N SER A 113 8.86 -4.90 9.40
CA SER A 113 10.26 -5.26 9.63
C SER A 113 10.60 -5.24 11.10
N HIS A 114 11.24 -6.30 11.59
CA HIS A 114 11.79 -6.39 12.94
C HIS A 114 12.73 -5.23 13.29
N ASN A 115 13.33 -4.59 12.29
CA ASN A 115 14.20 -3.42 12.46
C ASN A 115 13.47 -2.16 12.94
N HIS A 116 12.14 -2.13 12.87
CA HIS A 116 11.31 -1.00 13.30
C HIS A 116 10.46 -1.33 14.53
N GLU A 117 10.84 -2.37 15.28
CA GLU A 117 10.18 -2.83 16.51
C GLU A 117 8.66 -3.08 16.32
N PRO A 118 8.26 -3.95 15.39
CA PRO A 118 6.87 -4.11 14.98
C PRO A 118 6.15 -5.08 15.92
N PHE A 119 6.12 -4.78 17.22
CA PHE A 119 5.33 -5.59 18.14
C PHE A 119 3.90 -5.66 17.64
N HIS A 120 3.35 -6.87 17.50
CA HIS A 120 2.08 -7.05 16.80
C HIS A 120 0.94 -6.26 17.45
N GLU A 121 0.94 -6.13 18.78
CA GLU A 121 -0.02 -5.31 19.52
C GLU A 121 0.09 -3.83 19.15
N ASP A 122 1.32 -3.29 19.03
CA ASP A 122 1.56 -1.91 18.61
C ASP A 122 1.11 -1.68 17.17
N MET A 123 1.41 -2.62 16.26
CA MET A 123 1.00 -2.51 14.85
C MET A 123 -0.51 -2.64 14.68
N THR A 124 -1.16 -3.50 15.46
CA THR A 124 -2.62 -3.63 15.48
C THR A 124 -3.27 -2.33 15.93
N ARG A 125 -2.80 -1.78 17.05
CA ARG A 125 -3.27 -0.49 17.55
C ARG A 125 -3.03 0.65 16.54
N LEU A 126 -1.83 0.70 15.95
CA LEU A 126 -1.47 1.69 14.93
C LEU A 126 -2.40 1.60 13.72
N ALA A 127 -2.70 0.39 13.26
CA ALA A 127 -3.62 0.16 12.14
C ALA A 127 -5.04 0.63 12.50
N GLU A 128 -5.57 0.20 13.64
CA GLU A 128 -6.92 0.54 14.11
C GLU A 128 -7.12 2.05 14.27
N GLU A 129 -6.17 2.73 14.94
CA GLU A 129 -6.19 4.19 15.13
C GLU A 129 -6.21 4.96 13.80
N ASN A 130 -5.67 4.35 12.73
CA ASN A 130 -5.55 4.96 11.42
C ASN A 130 -6.53 4.39 10.40
N GLY A 131 -7.44 3.48 10.76
CA GLY A 131 -8.44 2.91 9.85
C GLY A 131 -7.88 1.88 8.84
N PHE A 132 -6.91 1.08 9.29
CA PHE A 132 -6.35 -0.07 8.58
C PHE A 132 -6.53 -1.33 9.42
N ILE A 133 -6.28 -2.49 8.81
CA ILE A 133 -6.13 -3.77 9.51
C ILE A 133 -4.66 -4.19 9.44
N ALA A 134 -4.05 -4.52 10.59
CA ALA A 134 -2.71 -5.10 10.62
C ALA A 134 -2.79 -6.60 10.30
N ALA A 135 -2.06 -7.05 9.29
CA ALA A 135 -1.99 -8.46 8.95
C ALA A 135 -1.23 -9.29 10.01
N TYR A 136 -1.52 -10.59 10.07
CA TYR A 136 -0.80 -11.58 10.86
C TYR A 136 -0.81 -12.94 10.16
N ASP A 137 0.07 -13.83 10.57
CA ASP A 137 0.20 -15.16 9.97
C ASP A 137 -1.10 -15.98 10.11
N GLY A 138 -1.61 -16.46 8.98
CA GLY A 138 -2.87 -17.21 8.92
C GLY A 138 -4.14 -16.35 8.86
N MET A 139 -4.02 -15.02 8.81
CA MET A 139 -5.16 -14.12 8.61
C MET A 139 -5.90 -14.45 7.31
N SER A 140 -7.23 -14.46 7.39
CA SER A 140 -8.12 -14.59 6.23
C SER A 140 -9.10 -13.41 6.19
N ILE A 141 -9.26 -12.81 5.01
CA ILE A 141 -10.16 -11.67 4.77
C ILE A 141 -10.97 -11.96 3.50
N GLU A 142 -12.26 -11.63 3.56
CA GLU A 142 -13.15 -11.60 2.41
C GLU A 142 -13.35 -10.14 1.96
N ILE A 143 -13.24 -9.88 0.65
CA ILE A 143 -13.33 -8.54 0.05
C ILE A 143 -14.37 -8.48 -1.06
#